data_AF-A0A0L7T724-F1
#
_entry.id   AF-A0A0L7T724-F1
#
_cell.length_a   1.000
_cell.length_b   1.000
_cell.length_c   1.000
_cell.angle_alpha   90.00
_cell.angle_beta   90.00
_cell.angle_gamma   90.00
#
_symmetry.space_group_name_H-M   'P 1'
#
loop_
_entity.id
_entity.type
_entity.pdbx_description
1 polymer ?
#
loop_
_entity_poly.entity_id
_entity_poly.type
_entity_poly.pdbx_seq_one_letter_code
_entity_poly.pdbx_strand_id
1 'polypeptide(L)'
;MSDNETLKTQTDHLRDVTSQLKEMRHYAQTNTETLSTHWLAFDAGEYQNKAFAEAINDLLTKQGAVLDTLEKTVQDLEIEANRIENEA
;
A
#
# COMPACT_ATOMS: atom_id res chain seq x y z
N MET A 1 -14.18 -12.53 37.28
CA MET A 1 -15.20 -11.80 36.49
C MET A 1 -14.86 -12.11 35.06
N SER A 2 -15.73 -12.82 34.33
CA SER A 2 -15.44 -13.32 32.99
C SER A 2 -15.05 -12.18 32.06
N ASP A 3 -13.83 -12.23 31.52
CA ASP A 3 -13.46 -11.51 30.33
C ASP A 3 -14.34 -12.05 29.20
N ASN A 4 -15.43 -11.34 28.96
CA ASN A 4 -16.28 -11.56 27.80
C ASN A 4 -15.51 -10.98 26.61
N GLU A 5 -14.48 -11.71 26.15
CA GLU A 5 -13.81 -11.44 24.88
C GLU A 5 -14.89 -11.56 23.81
N THR A 6 -15.42 -10.42 23.37
CA THR A 6 -16.23 -10.35 22.16
C THR A 6 -15.37 -10.85 21.02
N LEU A 7 -15.60 -12.10 20.60
CA LEU A 7 -14.96 -12.68 19.42
C LEU A 7 -15.25 -11.75 18.24
N LYS A 8 -14.19 -11.18 17.66
CA LYS A 8 -14.29 -10.29 16.51
C LYS A 8 -15.08 -10.99 15.40
N THR A 9 -16.05 -10.30 14.83
CA THR A 9 -16.77 -10.80 13.67
C THR A 9 -15.84 -10.84 12.46
N GLN A 10 -16.21 -11.62 11.44
CA GLN A 10 -15.47 -11.64 10.18
C GLN A 10 -15.35 -10.22 9.58
N THR A 11 -16.42 -9.43 9.68
CA THR A 11 -16.45 -8.04 9.24
C THR A 11 -15.46 -7.17 10.02
N ASP A 12 -15.39 -7.29 11.36
CA ASP A 12 -14.43 -6.53 12.17
C ASP A 12 -13.00 -6.81 11.72
N HIS A 13 -12.67 -8.09 11.46
CA HIS A 13 -11.35 -8.46 10.96
C HIS A 13 -11.06 -7.88 9.56
N LEU A 14 -12.05 -7.90 8.65
CA LEU A 14 -11.91 -7.29 7.32
C LEU A 14 -11.63 -5.79 7.42
N ARG A 15 -12.33 -5.08 8.32
CA ARG A 15 -12.14 -3.64 8.55
C ARG A 15 -10.75 -3.35 9.12
N ASP A 16 -10.28 -4.15 10.07
CA ASP A 16 -8.94 -4.01 10.66
C ASP A 16 -7.83 -4.16 9.60
N VAL A 17 -7.87 -5.24 8.81
CA VAL A 17 -6.90 -5.49 7.74
C VAL A 17 -6.95 -4.38 6.69
N THR A 18 -8.15 -3.93 6.31
CA THR A 18 -8.33 -2.81 5.38
C THR A 18 -7.65 -1.54 5.88
N SER A 19 -7.76 -1.23 7.18
CA SER A 19 -7.10 -0.06 7.78
C SER A 19 -5.57 -0.16 7.68
N GLN A 20 -4.99 -1.32 7.99
CA GLN A 20 -3.56 -1.54 7.89
C GLN A 20 -3.06 -1.43 6.44
N LEU A 21 -3.80 -1.99 5.48
CA LEU A 21 -3.44 -1.90 4.07
C LEU A 21 -3.54 -0.46 3.53
N LYS A 22 -4.45 0.37 4.05
CA LYS A 22 -4.51 1.81 3.71
C LYS A 22 -3.29 2.58 4.22
N GLU A 23 -2.77 2.25 5.40
CA GLU A 23 -1.51 2.81 5.90
C GLU A 23 -0.34 2.38 5.02
N MET A 24 -0.26 1.10 4.67
CA MET A 24 0.75 0.59 3.74
C MET A 24 0.67 1.27 2.37
N ARG A 25 -0.54 1.54 1.86
CA ARG A 25 -0.74 2.29 0.61
C ARG A 25 -0.17 3.70 0.70
N HIS A 26 -0.39 4.40 1.81
CA HIS A 26 0.19 5.72 2.02
C HIS A 26 1.72 5.69 2.00
N TYR A 27 2.34 4.74 2.72
CA TYR A 27 3.80 4.56 2.68
C TYR A 27 4.29 4.20 1.27
N ALA A 28 3.55 3.35 0.54
CA ALA A 28 3.89 2.98 -0.81
C ALA A 28 3.91 4.20 -1.75
N GLN A 29 2.94 5.09 -1.62
CA GLN A 29 2.90 6.36 -2.35
C GLN A 29 4.11 7.23 -2.00
N THR A 30 4.38 7.47 -0.72
CA THR A 30 5.55 8.27 -0.28
C THR A 30 6.87 7.68 -0.79
N ASN A 31 6.98 6.35 -0.84
CA ASN A 31 8.14 5.68 -1.42
C ASN A 31 8.27 5.97 -2.93
N THR A 32 7.18 5.98 -3.71
CA THR A 32 7.25 6.34 -5.14
C THR A 32 7.72 7.79 -5.35
N GLU A 33 7.25 8.73 -4.52
CA GLU A 33 7.66 10.14 -4.55
C GLU A 33 9.17 10.28 -4.22
N THR A 34 9.62 9.56 -3.21
CA THR A 34 11.04 9.55 -2.80
C THR A 34 11.94 8.93 -3.87
N LEU A 35 11.54 7.77 -4.40
CA LEU A 35 12.31 7.06 -5.43
C LEU A 35 12.38 7.85 -6.74
N SER A 36 11.28 8.50 -7.16
CA SER A 36 11.28 9.37 -8.34
C SER A 36 12.24 10.56 -8.19
N THR A 37 12.28 11.18 -7.00
CA THR A 37 13.24 12.25 -6.70
C THR A 37 14.69 11.77 -6.83
N HIS A 38 15.00 10.59 -6.27
CA HIS A 38 16.34 10.03 -6.37
C HIS A 38 16.70 9.60 -7.79
N TRP A 39 15.75 9.02 -8.52
CA TRP A 39 15.95 8.65 -9.91
C TRP A 39 16.34 9.87 -10.75
N LEU A 40 15.59 10.98 -10.65
CA LEU A 40 15.89 12.23 -11.37
C LEU A 40 17.28 12.77 -11.03
N ALA A 41 17.71 12.69 -9.77
CA ALA A 41 19.03 13.15 -9.34
C ALA A 41 20.19 12.41 -10.04
N PHE A 42 20.00 11.12 -10.36
CA PHE A 42 21.00 10.29 -11.04
C PHE A 42 20.81 10.18 -12.56
N ASP A 43 19.61 10.38 -13.09
CA ASP A 43 19.33 10.30 -14.52
C ASP A 43 19.69 11.62 -15.24
N ALA A 44 19.18 12.73 -14.71
CA ALA A 44 19.27 14.05 -15.35
C ALA A 44 19.84 15.15 -14.43
N GLY A 45 20.09 14.83 -13.15
CA GLY A 45 20.58 15.77 -12.13
C GLY A 45 22.09 15.87 -12.02
N GLU A 46 22.57 16.57 -10.99
CA GLU A 46 23.99 16.89 -10.79
C GLU A 46 24.90 15.67 -10.56
N TYR A 47 24.32 14.51 -10.20
CA TYR A 47 25.06 13.30 -9.82
C TYR A 47 25.04 12.22 -10.91
N GLN A 48 24.83 12.59 -12.17
CA GLN A 48 24.56 11.68 -13.29
C GLN A 48 25.30 10.34 -13.19
N ASN A 49 24.55 9.27 -12.97
CA ASN A 49 25.06 7.91 -12.89
C ASN A 49 24.00 6.94 -13.39
N LYS A 50 24.18 6.49 -14.64
CA LYS A 50 23.21 5.63 -15.33
C LYS A 50 22.93 4.32 -14.60
N ALA A 51 23.94 3.67 -14.01
CA ALA A 51 23.75 2.40 -13.32
C ALA A 51 22.87 2.56 -12.06
N PHE A 52 23.06 3.65 -11.31
CA PHE A 52 22.21 3.94 -10.15
C PHE A 52 20.83 4.45 -10.55
N ALA A 53 20.71 5.23 -11.62
CA ALA A 53 19.41 5.60 -12.19
C ALA A 53 18.60 4.35 -12.58
N GLU A 54 19.21 3.39 -13.29
CA GLU A 54 18.56 2.13 -13.66
C GLU A 54 18.14 1.30 -12.43
N ALA A 55 19.00 1.19 -11.42
CA ALA A 55 18.69 0.47 -10.19
C ALA A 55 17.52 1.11 -9.42
N ILE A 56 17.48 2.44 -9.32
CA ILE A 56 16.39 3.16 -8.63
C ILE A 56 15.10 3.10 -9.45
N ASN A 57 15.19 3.13 -10.79
CA ASN A 57 14.02 2.98 -11.64
C ASN A 57 13.38 1.58 -11.51
N ASP A 58 14.18 0.52 -11.34
CA ASP A 58 13.67 -0.83 -11.03
C ASP A 58 12.93 -0.85 -9.68
N LEU A 59 13.49 -0.21 -8.64
CA LEU A 59 12.80 -0.04 -7.36
C LEU A 59 11.49 0.75 -7.51
N LEU A 60 11.51 1.86 -8.25
CA LEU A 60 10.33 2.70 -8.50
C LEU A 60 9.22 1.91 -9.21
N THR A 61 9.58 1.13 -10.22
CA THR A 61 8.65 0.27 -10.97
C THR A 61 7.99 -0.76 -10.04
N LYS A 62 8.78 -1.43 -9.20
CA LYS A 62 8.26 -2.40 -8.22
C LYS A 62 7.37 -1.73 -7.17
N GLN A 63 7.76 -0.55 -6.69
CA GLN A 63 6.99 0.21 -5.73
C GLN A 63 5.64 0.68 -6.30
N GLY A 64 5.61 1.08 -7.57
CA GLY A 64 4.37 1.39 -8.28
C GLY A 64 3.43 0.18 -8.36
N ALA A 65 3.95 -0.99 -8.72
CA ALA A 65 3.14 -2.22 -8.76
C ALA A 65 2.57 -2.61 -7.38
N VAL A 66 3.33 -2.38 -6.30
CA VAL A 66 2.85 -2.57 -4.92
C VAL A 66 1.72 -1.58 -4.60
N LEU A 67 1.87 -0.31 -4.96
CA LEU A 67 0.85 0.72 -4.75
C LEU A 67 -0.46 0.35 -5.45
N ASP A 68 -0.40 0.03 -6.74
CA ASP A 68 -1.57 -0.36 -7.55
C ASP A 68 -2.27 -1.59 -6.96
N THR A 69 -1.48 -2.59 -6.53
CA THR A 69 -2.02 -3.83 -5.95
C THR A 69 -2.64 -3.58 -4.57
N LEU A 70 -2.06 -2.70 -3.75
CA LEU A 70 -2.63 -2.27 -2.47
C LEU A 70 -3.96 -1.55 -2.68
N GLU A 71 -4.04 -0.64 -3.64
CA GLU A 71 -5.28 0.07 -3.98
C GLU A 71 -6.41 -0.88 -4.33
N LYS A 72 -6.15 -1.80 -5.26
CA LYS A 72 -7.13 -2.81 -5.67
C LYS A 72 -7.54 -3.70 -4.49
N THR A 73 -6.59 -4.20 -3.72
CA THR A 73 -6.87 -5.11 -2.59
C THR A 73 -7.71 -4.42 -1.52
N VAL A 74 -7.39 -3.16 -1.19
CA VAL A 74 -8.19 -2.36 -0.26
C VAL A 74 -9.62 -2.21 -0.77
N GLN A 75 -9.80 -1.90 -2.05
CA GLN A 75 -11.13 -1.77 -2.65
C GLN A 75 -11.93 -3.07 -2.57
N ASP A 76 -11.32 -4.21 -2.92
CA ASP A 76 -11.97 -5.52 -2.89
C ASP A 76 -12.43 -5.89 -1.46
N LEU A 77 -11.60 -5.62 -0.44
CA LEU A 77 -11.94 -5.85 0.96
C LEU A 77 -13.05 -4.93 1.46
N GLU A 78 -13.06 -3.66 1.05
CA GLU A 78 -14.15 -2.73 1.40
C GLU A 78 -15.48 -3.14 0.81
N ILE A 79 -15.48 -3.60 -0.45
CA ILE A 79 -16.67 -4.11 -1.13
C ILE A 79 -17.21 -5.33 -0.36
N GLU A 80 -16.36 -6.27 -0.01
CA GLU A 80 -16.79 -7.48 0.70
C GLU A 80 -17.31 -7.18 2.11
N ALA A 81 -16.63 -6.30 2.87
CA ALA A 81 -17.11 -5.89 4.19
C ALA A 81 -18.49 -5.24 4.12
N ASN A 82 -18.71 -4.34 3.14
CA ASN A 82 -20.00 -3.70 2.92
C ASN A 82 -21.08 -4.71 2.49
N ARG A 83 -20.73 -5.71 1.68
CA ARG A 83 -21.65 -6.77 1.25
C ARG A 83 -22.15 -7.56 2.46
N ILE A 84 -21.25 -8.00 3.33
CA ILE A 84 -21.59 -8.76 4.55
C ILE A 84 -22.48 -7.90 5.47
N GLU A 85 -22.16 -6.63 5.69
CA GLU A 85 -22.95 -5.73 6.55
C GLU A 85 -24.36 -5.47 6.01
N ASN A 86 -24.55 -5.42 4.69
CA ASN A 86 -25.87 -5.20 4.09
C ASN A 86 -26.73 -6.47 3.97
N GLU A 87 -26.11 -7.65 4.06
CA GLU A 87 -26.79 -8.96 4.04
C GLU A 87 -27.10 -9.51 5.44
N ALA A 88 -26.51 -8.92 6.49
CA ALA A 88 -26.71 -9.29 7.90
C ALA A 88 -27.94 -8.60 8.53
#